data_AF-A0A2J6S997-F1
#
_entry.id   AF-A0A2J6S997-F1
#
_cell.length_a   1.000
_cell.length_b   1.000
_cell.length_c   1.000
_cell.angle_alpha   90.00
_cell.angle_beta   90.00
_cell.angle_gamma   90.00
#
_symmetry.space_group_name_H-M   'P 1'
#
loop_
_entity.id
_entity.type
_entity.pdbx_description
1 polymer ?
#
loop_
_entity_poly.entity_id
_entity_poly.type
_entity_poly.pdbx_seq_one_letter_code
_entity_poly.pdbx_strand_id
1 'polypeptide(L)'
;MSTSIAMRPFARRLLKPARSQHVPPAFLLPSLLAPIQKKCSISSTTANLYPRDNNRERGVSTARRTGLRQPLSVSKTPLPKPVLDPAKRSKVEVDEDHGLWEFFHSKEKPMNTPEEDAEHGRPWCVEELRGKSWEDLHALWWVCCKERNRIATEAFERKRLEAGYGESESAKRDVTVRRTQRAIKQVLTERYYSWQDAEAIAKNDPEVDLSGEGPTYNPSDFVEEYVPEEEVSLGSDVKPEQDIPLEPEVKPEQRSSPTL
;
A
#
# COMPACT_ATOMS: atom_id res chain seq x y z
N MET A 1 36.86 27.19 33.99
CA MET A 1 37.99 28.12 34.19
C MET A 1 38.88 28.07 32.97
N SER A 2 38.65 28.92 31.96
CA SER A 2 39.60 29.16 30.88
C SER A 2 39.24 30.50 30.24
N THR A 3 40.04 31.52 30.54
CA THR A 3 39.86 32.90 30.10
C THR A 3 40.56 33.11 28.77
N SER A 4 39.84 33.23 27.67
CA SER A 4 40.42 33.61 26.38
C SER A 4 40.63 35.12 26.34
N ILE A 5 41.88 35.53 26.50
CA ILE A 5 42.34 36.92 26.40
C ILE A 5 42.28 37.35 24.92
N ALA A 6 41.54 38.43 24.63
CA ALA A 6 41.51 39.05 23.32
C ALA A 6 42.82 39.81 23.06
N MET A 7 43.70 39.26 22.22
CA MET A 7 44.90 39.96 21.77
C MET A 7 44.53 41.02 20.73
N ARG A 8 44.81 42.29 21.04
CA ARG A 8 44.77 43.39 20.07
C ARG A 8 46.05 43.36 19.20
N PRO A 9 45.98 43.64 17.89
CA PRO A 9 47.17 43.67 17.06
C PRO A 9 48.00 44.91 17.37
N PHE A 10 49.16 44.73 18.01
CA PHE A 10 50.20 45.77 18.06
C PHE A 10 50.90 45.84 16.70
N ALA A 11 50.79 47.00 16.07
CA ALA A 11 51.43 47.30 14.80
C ALA A 11 52.96 47.19 14.92
N ARG A 12 53.55 46.31 14.10
CA ARG A 12 55.00 46.22 13.87
C ARG A 12 55.49 47.50 13.15
N ARG A 13 56.34 48.26 13.83
CA ARG A 13 57.17 49.37 13.31
C ARG A 13 58.22 49.58 14.41
N LEU A 14 59.54 49.48 14.22
CA LEU A 14 60.42 49.89 13.14
C LEU A 14 61.75 49.13 13.26
N LEU A 15 62.27 48.58 12.16
CA LEU A 15 63.71 48.52 11.93
C LEU A 15 64.01 49.60 10.88
N LYS A 16 64.76 50.63 11.26
CA LYS A 16 65.34 51.58 10.31
C LYS A 16 66.86 51.47 10.40
N PRO A 17 67.57 51.29 9.27
CA PRO A 17 69.03 51.36 9.27
C PRO A 17 69.47 52.81 9.52
N ALA A 18 70.52 52.98 10.32
CA ALA A 18 71.20 54.26 10.48
C ALA A 18 71.78 54.69 9.13
N ARG A 19 71.16 55.71 8.52
CA ARG A 19 71.67 56.37 7.32
C ARG A 19 72.46 57.58 7.78
N SER A 20 73.74 57.65 7.42
CA SER A 20 74.62 58.78 7.70
C SER A 20 73.98 60.07 7.23
N GLN A 21 73.76 61.02 8.14
CA GLN A 21 73.20 62.32 7.83
C GLN A 21 74.28 63.19 7.18
N HIS A 22 74.26 63.28 5.85
CA HIS A 22 74.94 64.36 5.16
C HIS A 22 74.02 65.58 5.20
N VAL A 23 74.34 66.56 6.03
CA VAL A 23 73.57 67.81 6.10
C VAL A 23 73.80 68.59 4.80
N PRO A 24 72.76 68.94 4.03
CA PRO A 24 72.92 69.77 2.84
C PRO A 24 73.16 71.24 3.22
N PRO A 25 73.88 72.01 2.39
CA PRO A 25 74.28 73.38 2.70
C PRO A 25 73.10 74.33 2.93
N ALA A 26 73.29 75.29 3.85
CA ALA A 26 72.26 76.14 4.47
C ALA A 26 71.35 76.95 3.52
N PHE A 27 71.70 77.07 2.24
CA PHE A 27 70.92 77.86 1.27
C PHE A 27 69.68 77.13 0.73
N LEU A 28 69.48 75.84 1.04
CA LEU A 28 68.31 75.04 0.60
C LEU A 28 67.20 74.88 1.67
N LEU A 29 67.31 75.54 2.82
CA LEU A 29 66.34 75.46 3.93
C LEU A 29 64.94 76.09 3.67
N PRO A 30 64.76 77.17 2.86
CA PRO A 30 63.47 77.84 2.75
C PRO A 30 62.37 77.10 1.96
N SER A 31 62.69 76.01 1.24
CA SER A 31 61.71 75.27 0.41
C SER A 31 60.99 74.13 1.14
N LEU A 32 61.27 73.93 2.44
CA LEU A 32 60.67 72.85 3.25
C LEU A 32 59.49 73.30 4.13
N LEU A 33 59.18 74.59 4.20
CA LEU A 33 57.96 75.09 4.84
C LEU A 33 56.85 75.29 3.81
N ALA A 34 56.06 74.25 3.55
CA ALA A 34 54.77 74.39 2.91
C ALA A 34 53.78 75.10 3.87
N PRO A 35 52.92 76.03 3.39
CA PRO A 35 51.96 76.71 4.25
C PRO A 35 50.89 75.74 4.76
N ILE A 36 50.58 75.86 6.04
CA ILE A 36 49.57 75.07 6.77
C ILE A 36 48.20 75.25 6.11
N GLN A 37 47.73 74.24 5.36
CA GLN A 37 46.36 74.20 4.86
C GLN A 37 45.39 74.03 6.04
N LYS A 38 44.57 75.06 6.28
CA LYS A 38 43.44 75.03 7.23
C LYS A 38 42.43 73.98 6.75
N LYS A 39 42.20 72.92 7.54
CA LYS A 39 41.16 71.92 7.26
C LYS A 39 39.78 72.53 7.51
N CYS A 40 38.90 72.54 6.51
CA CYS A 40 37.50 72.92 6.63
C CYS A 40 36.68 71.77 7.26
N SER A 41 35.72 72.13 8.14
CA SER A 41 34.91 71.21 8.95
C SER A 41 33.51 70.98 8.39
N ILE A 42 33.38 70.60 7.12
CA ILE A 42 32.07 70.27 6.53
C ILE A 42 32.18 68.98 5.72
N SER A 43 31.93 67.85 6.39
CA SER A 43 31.50 66.60 5.75
C SER A 43 30.06 66.35 6.21
N SER A 44 29.11 66.49 5.29
CA SER A 44 27.66 66.28 5.52
C SER A 44 27.21 64.83 5.34
N THR A 45 28.14 63.87 5.23
CA THR A 45 27.81 62.46 5.29
C THR A 45 27.79 62.02 6.75
N THR A 46 26.61 61.70 7.29
CA THR A 46 26.54 60.91 8.52
C THR A 46 27.25 59.60 8.22
N ALA A 47 28.49 59.45 8.70
CA ALA A 47 29.18 58.18 8.70
C ALA A 47 28.38 57.27 9.64
N ASN A 48 27.33 56.65 9.12
CA ASN A 48 26.70 55.51 9.74
C ASN A 48 27.75 54.40 9.67
N LEU A 49 28.71 54.45 10.60
CA LEU A 49 29.54 53.32 10.97
C LEU A 49 28.53 52.24 11.34
N TYR A 50 28.15 51.37 10.40
CA TYR A 50 27.31 50.22 10.69
C TYR A 50 28.18 49.25 11.49
N PRO A 51 28.13 49.25 12.85
CA PRO A 51 29.03 48.42 13.65
C PRO A 51 28.47 46.99 13.75
N ARG A 52 27.39 46.71 13.01
CA ARG A 52 26.58 45.51 13.10
C ARG A 52 26.95 44.57 11.96
N ASP A 53 27.31 43.35 12.32
CA ASP A 53 27.44 42.28 11.35
C ASP A 53 26.06 41.90 10.80
N ASN A 54 25.88 42.05 9.48
CA ASN A 54 24.62 41.76 8.80
C ASN A 54 24.41 40.26 8.55
N ASN A 55 25.48 39.44 8.64
CA ASN A 55 25.34 37.99 8.54
C ASN A 55 25.05 37.38 9.92
N ARG A 56 23.78 37.08 10.16
CA ARG A 56 23.28 36.54 11.43
C ARG A 56 23.83 35.15 11.75
N GLU A 57 24.07 34.33 10.73
CA GLU A 57 24.51 32.94 10.86
C GLU A 57 26.03 32.80 10.64
N ARG A 58 26.77 33.91 10.63
CA ARG A 58 28.22 33.87 10.45
C ARG A 58 28.87 32.99 11.51
N GLY A 59 29.52 31.93 11.02
CA GLY A 59 30.26 30.98 11.85
C GLY A 59 29.38 30.01 12.62
N VAL A 60 28.08 29.90 12.28
CA VAL A 60 27.14 28.98 12.92
C VAL A 60 26.84 27.81 11.98
N SER A 61 27.01 26.60 12.50
CA SER A 61 26.72 25.34 11.83
C SER A 61 26.35 24.26 12.84
N THR A 62 25.25 23.57 12.58
CA THR A 62 24.70 22.48 13.42
C THR A 62 25.51 21.20 13.26
N ALA A 63 25.80 20.80 12.02
CA ALA A 63 26.56 19.60 11.70
C ALA A 63 27.97 19.59 12.33
N ARG A 64 28.65 20.75 12.34
CA ARG A 64 29.99 20.89 12.92
C ARG A 64 29.97 21.28 14.40
N ARG A 65 28.79 21.38 15.03
CA ARG A 65 28.60 21.70 16.45
C ARG A 65 29.32 22.99 16.90
N THR A 66 29.43 23.99 16.00
CA THR A 66 30.10 25.28 16.29
C THR A 66 29.46 26.10 17.41
N GLY A 67 28.20 25.80 17.76
CA GLY A 67 27.47 26.47 18.83
C GLY A 67 26.80 27.78 18.40
N LEU A 68 26.28 28.51 19.38
CA LEU A 68 25.60 29.78 19.15
C LEU A 68 26.61 30.91 18.96
N ARG A 69 26.32 31.82 18.04
CA ARG A 69 27.17 33.00 17.76
C ARG A 69 27.29 33.95 18.95
N GLN A 70 26.22 34.09 19.73
CA GLN A 70 26.13 34.96 20.91
C GLN A 70 25.47 34.17 22.05
N PRO A 71 25.85 34.43 23.31
CA PRO A 71 25.22 33.78 24.45
C PRO A 71 23.77 34.27 24.60
N LEU A 72 22.82 33.36 24.53
CA LEU A 72 21.40 33.62 24.81
C LEU A 72 21.13 33.58 26.32
N SER A 73 19.93 34.02 26.75
CA SER A 73 19.49 33.95 28.16
C SER A 73 19.60 32.53 28.75
N VAL A 74 19.28 31.51 27.95
CA VAL A 74 19.32 30.08 28.30
C VAL A 74 20.66 29.41 27.97
N SER A 75 21.69 30.16 27.56
CA SER A 75 22.99 29.56 27.21
C SER A 75 23.70 28.88 28.40
N LYS A 76 23.36 29.28 29.63
CA LYS A 76 23.93 28.73 30.87
C LYS A 76 23.12 27.57 31.45
N THR A 77 21.89 27.39 31.02
CA THR A 77 21.04 26.28 31.51
C THR A 77 21.44 25.00 30.79
N PRO A 78 21.63 23.88 31.51
CA PRO A 78 21.92 22.60 30.86
C PRO A 78 20.76 22.20 29.95
N LEU A 79 21.08 21.65 28.77
CA LEU A 79 20.05 21.21 27.83
C LEU A 79 19.21 20.07 28.44
N PRO A 80 17.87 20.13 28.35
CA PRO A 80 17.03 19.05 28.81
C PRO A 80 17.29 17.79 27.96
N LYS A 81 17.42 16.64 28.62
CA LYS A 81 17.61 15.35 27.94
C LYS A 81 16.22 14.71 27.74
N PRO A 82 15.80 14.46 26.48
CA PRO A 82 14.54 13.78 26.23
C PRO A 82 14.61 12.31 26.66
N VAL A 83 13.45 11.73 26.97
CA VAL A 83 13.31 10.29 27.21
C VAL A 83 13.41 9.56 25.86
N LEU A 84 14.60 9.10 25.52
CA LEU A 84 14.84 8.37 24.27
C LEU A 84 14.30 6.94 24.35
N ASP A 85 14.42 6.31 25.51
CA ASP A 85 14.02 4.92 25.74
C ASP A 85 12.51 4.74 25.50
N PRO A 86 12.09 3.92 24.54
CA PRO A 86 10.67 3.73 24.23
C PRO A 86 9.90 3.14 25.41
N ALA A 87 10.53 2.28 26.22
CA ALA A 87 9.91 1.65 27.39
C ALA A 87 9.53 2.64 28.51
N LYS A 88 10.15 3.82 28.55
CA LYS A 88 9.86 4.87 29.52
C LYS A 88 8.82 5.87 29.00
N ARG A 89 8.37 5.73 27.75
CA ARG A 89 7.30 6.56 27.20
C ARG A 89 5.95 6.07 27.72
N SER A 90 4.99 6.98 27.85
CA SER A 90 3.61 6.62 28.15
C SER A 90 3.07 5.70 27.04
N LYS A 91 2.51 4.56 27.43
CA LYS A 91 1.86 3.64 26.49
C LYS A 91 0.55 4.29 26.02
N VAL A 92 0.31 4.25 24.71
CA VAL A 92 -0.95 4.71 24.14
C VAL A 92 -2.02 3.65 24.43
N GLU A 93 -3.15 4.07 24.97
CA GLU A 93 -4.33 3.22 25.12
C GLU A 93 -4.92 2.97 23.74
N VAL A 94 -4.96 1.71 23.33
CA VAL A 94 -5.53 1.28 22.05
C VAL A 94 -6.84 0.58 22.35
N ASP A 95 -7.87 0.92 21.59
CA ASP A 95 -9.17 0.25 21.69
C ASP A 95 -9.02 -1.26 21.40
N GLU A 96 -9.65 -2.07 22.24
CA GLU A 96 -9.63 -3.52 22.11
C GLU A 96 -10.41 -3.96 20.85
N ASP A 97 -11.48 -3.25 20.48
CA ASP A 97 -12.35 -3.59 19.35
C ASP A 97 -12.03 -2.78 18.09
N HIS A 98 -10.75 -2.37 17.97
CA HIS A 98 -10.28 -1.68 16.78
C HIS A 98 -10.30 -2.60 15.54
N GLY A 99 -10.89 -2.13 14.43
CA GLY A 99 -11.05 -2.95 13.21
C GLY A 99 -9.74 -3.46 12.59
N LEU A 100 -8.59 -2.83 12.88
CA LEU A 100 -7.28 -3.34 12.43
C LEU A 100 -6.89 -4.67 13.11
N TRP A 101 -7.49 -5.02 14.25
CA TRP A 101 -7.27 -6.32 14.86
C TRP A 101 -7.75 -7.48 13.99
N GLU A 102 -8.67 -7.24 13.05
CA GLU A 102 -9.12 -8.26 12.12
C GLU A 102 -8.03 -8.76 11.16
N PHE A 103 -6.91 -8.05 11.02
CA PHE A 103 -5.77 -8.51 10.20
C PHE A 103 -4.87 -9.52 10.91
N PHE A 104 -5.07 -9.71 12.21
CA PHE A 104 -4.29 -10.64 13.02
C PHE A 104 -5.18 -11.79 13.49
N HIS A 105 -4.59 -12.97 13.68
CA HIS A 105 -5.29 -14.14 14.20
C HIS A 105 -5.61 -14.01 15.70
N SER A 106 -4.76 -13.31 16.46
CA SER A 106 -4.93 -13.06 17.89
C SER A 106 -4.39 -11.67 18.26
N LYS A 107 -4.97 -11.06 19.30
CA LYS A 107 -4.54 -9.73 19.79
C LYS A 107 -3.15 -9.79 20.44
N GLU A 108 -2.85 -10.90 21.12
CA GLU A 108 -1.59 -11.09 21.86
C GLU A 108 -0.48 -11.64 20.97
N LYS A 109 -0.85 -12.50 20.01
CA LYS A 109 0.06 -13.20 19.11
C LYS A 109 -0.15 -12.71 17.67
N PRO A 110 0.75 -11.86 17.14
CA PRO A 110 0.56 -11.25 15.83
C PRO A 110 0.74 -12.22 14.65
N MET A 111 1.38 -13.37 14.88
CA MET A 111 1.68 -14.38 13.87
C MET A 111 1.46 -15.78 14.45
N ASN A 112 0.77 -16.66 13.73
CA ASN A 112 0.53 -18.03 14.17
C ASN A 112 1.82 -18.86 14.15
N THR A 113 1.81 -19.96 14.88
CA THR A 113 2.86 -20.98 14.73
C THR A 113 2.59 -21.84 13.49
N PRO A 114 3.62 -22.45 12.87
CA PRO A 114 3.43 -23.33 11.71
C PRO A 114 2.45 -24.49 11.98
N GLU A 115 2.40 -24.99 13.21
CA GLU A 115 1.44 -26.03 13.64
C GLU A 115 -0.02 -25.52 13.57
N GLU A 116 -0.31 -24.37 14.18
CA GLU A 116 -1.62 -23.70 14.09
C GLU A 116 -2.03 -23.36 12.64
N ASP A 117 -1.09 -22.94 11.80
CA ASP A 117 -1.35 -22.68 10.37
C ASP A 117 -1.68 -23.97 9.60
N ALA A 118 -1.02 -25.08 9.96
CA ALA A 118 -1.27 -26.40 9.40
C ALA A 118 -2.59 -27.01 9.89
N GLU A 119 -3.07 -26.61 11.08
CA GLU A 119 -4.38 -26.96 11.64
C GLU A 119 -5.52 -26.25 10.89
N HIS A 120 -5.78 -26.67 9.66
CA HIS A 120 -6.97 -26.28 8.91
C HIS A 120 -7.72 -27.48 8.36
N GLY A 121 -9.04 -27.31 8.23
CA GLY A 121 -9.91 -28.31 7.63
C GLY A 121 -9.77 -28.38 6.11
N ARG A 122 -10.63 -29.20 5.49
CA ARG A 122 -10.70 -29.30 4.03
C ARG A 122 -11.40 -28.06 3.41
N PRO A 123 -11.15 -27.77 2.12
CA PRO A 123 -11.98 -26.81 1.39
C PRO A 123 -13.41 -27.34 1.18
N TRP A 124 -14.37 -26.41 1.08
CA TRP A 124 -15.74 -26.64 0.61
C TRP A 124 -15.78 -27.26 -0.79
N CYS A 125 -16.62 -28.27 -0.95
CA CYS A 125 -16.89 -28.89 -2.25
C CYS A 125 -18.03 -28.16 -2.97
N VAL A 126 -18.03 -28.20 -4.30
CA VAL A 126 -19.06 -27.56 -5.14
C VAL A 126 -20.45 -28.10 -4.79
N GLU A 127 -20.58 -29.41 -4.63
CA GLU A 127 -21.84 -30.09 -4.29
C GLU A 127 -22.48 -29.56 -3.01
N GLU A 128 -21.67 -29.27 -1.99
CA GLU A 128 -22.16 -28.75 -0.70
C GLU A 128 -22.63 -27.31 -0.80
N LEU A 129 -21.93 -26.52 -1.63
CA LEU A 129 -22.25 -25.12 -1.86
C LEU A 129 -23.51 -24.95 -2.72
N ARG A 130 -23.88 -25.96 -3.54
CA ARG A 130 -25.14 -25.95 -4.30
C ARG A 130 -26.38 -25.89 -3.41
N GLY A 131 -26.31 -26.37 -2.17
CA GLY A 131 -27.41 -26.29 -1.19
C GLY A 131 -27.50 -24.98 -0.42
N LYS A 132 -26.64 -23.98 -0.67
CA LYS A 132 -26.57 -22.72 0.10
C LYS A 132 -27.26 -21.53 -0.57
N SER A 133 -27.79 -20.60 0.21
CA SER A 133 -28.42 -19.38 -0.32
C SER A 133 -27.38 -18.42 -0.94
N TRP A 134 -27.82 -17.42 -1.69
CA TRP A 134 -26.92 -16.40 -2.24
C TRP A 134 -26.25 -15.58 -1.12
N GLU A 135 -27.01 -15.20 -0.09
CA GLU A 135 -26.49 -14.43 1.06
C GLU A 135 -25.40 -15.19 1.80
N ASP A 136 -25.58 -16.49 2.04
CA ASP A 136 -24.57 -17.33 2.70
C ASP A 136 -23.29 -17.44 1.86
N LEU A 137 -23.43 -17.61 0.55
CA LEU A 137 -22.28 -17.67 -0.37
C LEU A 137 -21.53 -16.35 -0.42
N HIS A 138 -22.24 -15.23 -0.38
CA HIS A 138 -21.65 -13.89 -0.35
C HIS A 138 -20.95 -13.60 0.98
N ALA A 139 -21.55 -13.97 2.10
CA ALA A 139 -20.93 -13.87 3.42
C ALA A 139 -19.67 -14.75 3.51
N LEU A 140 -19.76 -16.01 3.05
CA LEU A 140 -18.63 -16.94 3.01
C LEU A 140 -17.49 -16.40 2.14
N TRP A 141 -17.81 -15.80 1.00
CA TRP A 141 -16.82 -15.16 0.12
C TRP A 141 -15.99 -14.10 0.88
N TRP A 142 -16.65 -13.25 1.67
CA TRP A 142 -15.97 -12.23 2.46
C TRP A 142 -15.17 -12.80 3.62
N VAL A 143 -15.64 -13.85 4.27
CA VAL A 143 -14.85 -14.60 5.27
C VAL A 143 -13.55 -15.12 4.63
N CYS A 144 -13.63 -15.72 3.44
CA CYS A 144 -12.44 -16.15 2.70
C CYS A 144 -11.51 -14.97 2.32
N CYS A 145 -12.06 -13.82 1.93
CA CYS A 145 -11.25 -12.63 1.64
C CYS A 145 -10.52 -12.11 2.88
N LYS A 146 -11.21 -12.02 4.04
CA LYS A 146 -10.58 -11.62 5.31
C LYS A 146 -9.46 -12.58 5.70
N GLU A 147 -9.69 -13.88 5.56
CA GLU A 147 -8.67 -14.89 5.87
C GLU A 147 -7.44 -14.75 4.97
N ARG A 148 -7.62 -14.55 3.66
CA ARG A 148 -6.49 -14.34 2.74
C ARG A 148 -5.72 -13.06 3.07
N ASN A 149 -6.39 -12.01 3.54
CA ASN A 149 -5.73 -10.79 3.98
C ASN A 149 -4.90 -11.04 5.25
N ARG A 150 -5.41 -11.81 6.22
CA ARG A 150 -4.65 -12.21 7.42
C ARG A 150 -3.40 -13.00 7.06
N ILE A 151 -3.54 -14.00 6.19
CA ILE A 151 -2.43 -14.81 5.69
C ILE A 151 -1.38 -13.94 4.98
N ALA A 152 -1.82 -12.96 4.18
CA ALA A 152 -0.91 -12.04 3.49
C ALA A 152 -0.16 -11.12 4.46
N THR A 153 -0.84 -10.58 5.48
CA THR A 153 -0.22 -9.78 6.54
C THR A 153 0.84 -10.60 7.29
N GLU A 154 0.50 -11.83 7.66
CA GLU A 154 1.40 -12.75 8.32
C GLU A 154 2.62 -13.09 7.47
N ALA A 155 2.41 -13.44 6.19
CA ALA A 155 3.51 -13.76 5.27
C ALA A 155 4.47 -12.58 5.08
N PHE A 156 3.95 -11.35 5.00
CA PHE A 156 4.77 -10.14 4.88
C PHE A 156 5.60 -9.90 6.15
N GLU A 157 5.00 -9.99 7.33
CA GLU A 157 5.71 -9.80 8.60
C GLU A 157 6.72 -10.92 8.85
N ARG A 158 6.38 -12.17 8.52
CA ARG A 158 7.31 -13.32 8.58
C ARG A 158 8.56 -13.08 7.75
N LYS A 159 8.39 -12.57 6.53
CA LYS A 159 9.49 -12.22 5.61
C LYS A 159 10.32 -11.05 6.15
N ARG A 160 9.67 -10.02 6.70
CA ARG A 160 10.32 -8.83 7.26
C ARG A 160 11.15 -9.17 8.51
N LEU A 161 10.63 -10.04 9.37
CA LEU A 161 11.28 -10.47 10.61
C LEU A 161 12.29 -11.61 10.40
N GLU A 162 12.35 -12.19 9.18
CA GLU A 162 13.14 -13.38 8.87
C GLU A 162 12.87 -14.53 9.86
N ALA A 163 11.59 -14.71 10.23
CA ALA A 163 11.17 -15.59 11.32
C ALA A 163 11.29 -17.11 11.00
N GLY A 164 11.82 -17.46 9.83
CA GLY A 164 12.11 -18.84 9.44
C GLY A 164 10.91 -19.58 8.84
N TYR A 165 10.52 -20.67 9.48
CA TYR A 165 9.52 -21.64 8.98
C TYR A 165 8.08 -21.08 8.99
N GLY A 166 7.14 -21.78 8.33
CA GLY A 166 5.71 -21.43 8.27
C GLY A 166 5.20 -20.96 6.91
N GLU A 167 6.09 -20.62 5.96
CA GLU A 167 5.68 -20.18 4.62
C GLU A 167 4.90 -21.26 3.86
N SER A 168 5.33 -22.52 3.99
CA SER A 168 4.72 -23.64 3.25
C SER A 168 3.32 -23.97 3.75
N GLU A 169 3.13 -23.90 5.07
CA GLU A 169 1.91 -24.18 5.81
C GLU A 169 0.87 -23.09 5.50
N SER A 170 1.29 -21.84 5.62
CA SER A 170 0.50 -20.66 5.28
C SER A 170 0.09 -20.64 3.79
N ALA A 171 1.00 -21.00 2.88
CA ALA A 171 0.69 -21.12 1.46
C ALA A 171 -0.31 -22.24 1.15
N LYS A 172 -0.21 -23.39 1.82
CA LYS A 172 -1.20 -24.48 1.70
C LYS A 172 -2.59 -24.01 2.15
N ARG A 173 -2.65 -23.25 3.26
CA ARG A 173 -3.90 -22.66 3.75
C ARG A 173 -4.49 -21.64 2.77
N ASP A 174 -3.69 -20.77 2.16
CA ASP A 174 -4.20 -19.87 1.10
C ASP A 174 -4.74 -20.66 -0.10
N VAL A 175 -4.08 -21.75 -0.50
CA VAL A 175 -4.57 -22.62 -1.58
C VAL A 175 -5.91 -23.25 -1.24
N THR A 176 -6.14 -23.70 -0.01
CA THR A 176 -7.44 -24.26 0.39
C THR A 176 -8.54 -23.19 0.37
N VAL A 177 -8.28 -21.99 0.89
CA VAL A 177 -9.23 -20.86 0.83
C VAL A 177 -9.50 -20.41 -0.62
N ARG A 178 -8.50 -20.45 -1.50
CA ARG A 178 -8.70 -20.14 -2.92
C ARG A 178 -9.54 -21.20 -3.64
N ARG A 179 -9.45 -22.47 -3.24
CA ARG A 179 -10.30 -23.54 -3.77
C ARG A 179 -11.77 -23.32 -3.40
N THR A 180 -12.06 -22.87 -2.17
CA THR A 180 -13.44 -22.55 -1.78
C THR A 180 -13.98 -21.37 -2.58
N GLN A 181 -13.19 -20.30 -2.75
CA GLN A 181 -13.56 -19.16 -3.61
C GLN A 181 -13.84 -19.57 -5.06
N ARG A 182 -13.03 -20.48 -5.61
CA ARG A 182 -13.29 -21.04 -6.95
C ARG A 182 -14.60 -21.83 -7.00
N ALA A 183 -14.88 -22.66 -5.99
CA ALA A 183 -16.10 -23.44 -5.92
C ALA A 183 -17.35 -22.55 -5.81
N ILE A 184 -17.29 -21.47 -5.02
CA ILE A 184 -18.37 -20.48 -4.92
C ILE A 184 -18.66 -19.87 -6.30
N LYS A 185 -17.62 -19.42 -7.02
CA LYS A 185 -17.78 -18.87 -8.38
C LYS A 185 -18.44 -19.87 -9.31
N GLN A 186 -17.98 -21.12 -9.29
CA GLN A 186 -18.53 -22.18 -10.11
C GLN A 186 -20.02 -22.39 -9.83
N VAL A 187 -20.44 -22.50 -8.57
CA VAL A 187 -21.86 -22.68 -8.22
C VAL A 187 -22.71 -21.50 -8.68
N LEU A 188 -22.24 -20.27 -8.51
CA LEU A 188 -22.99 -19.08 -8.94
C LEU A 188 -23.14 -19.03 -10.47
N THR A 189 -22.08 -19.37 -11.21
CA THR A 189 -22.12 -19.46 -12.66
C THR A 189 -23.02 -20.59 -13.15
N GLU A 190 -22.94 -21.77 -12.55
CA GLU A 190 -23.82 -22.92 -12.84
C GLU A 190 -25.29 -22.52 -12.64
N ARG A 191 -25.64 -21.93 -11.50
CA ARG A 191 -27.02 -21.48 -11.21
C ARG A 191 -27.54 -20.47 -12.22
N TYR A 192 -26.70 -19.51 -12.60
CA TYR A 192 -27.10 -18.48 -13.56
C TYR A 192 -27.44 -19.10 -14.92
N TYR A 193 -26.60 -19.99 -15.43
CA TYR A 193 -26.87 -20.68 -16.70
C TYR A 193 -28.05 -21.65 -16.59
N SER A 194 -28.17 -22.43 -15.51
CA SER A 194 -29.32 -23.31 -15.30
C SER A 194 -30.64 -22.53 -15.23
N TRP A 195 -30.64 -21.34 -14.61
CA TRP A 195 -31.81 -20.46 -14.60
C TRP A 195 -32.15 -19.93 -16.00
N GLN A 196 -31.14 -19.50 -16.76
CA GLN A 196 -31.33 -19.00 -18.12
C GLN A 196 -31.89 -20.10 -19.05
N ASP A 197 -31.37 -21.32 -18.95
CA ASP A 197 -31.84 -22.48 -19.72
C ASP A 197 -33.27 -22.86 -19.31
N ALA A 198 -33.58 -22.85 -18.00
CA ALA A 198 -34.92 -23.11 -17.49
C ALA A 198 -35.92 -22.04 -17.95
N GLU A 199 -35.54 -20.76 -18.01
CA GLU A 199 -36.38 -19.69 -18.56
C GLU A 199 -36.69 -19.90 -20.05
N ALA A 200 -35.71 -20.37 -20.83
CA ALA A 200 -35.90 -20.69 -22.23
C ALA A 200 -36.85 -21.87 -22.44
N ILE A 201 -36.79 -22.89 -21.58
CA ILE A 201 -37.71 -24.04 -21.59
C ILE A 201 -39.12 -23.59 -21.18
N ALA A 202 -39.23 -22.81 -20.09
CA ALA A 202 -40.49 -22.31 -19.56
C ALA A 202 -41.29 -21.47 -20.58
N LYS A 203 -40.62 -20.76 -21.50
CA LYS A 203 -41.31 -20.02 -22.58
C LYS A 203 -42.12 -20.91 -23.52
N ASN A 204 -41.76 -22.19 -23.63
CA ASN A 204 -42.43 -23.17 -24.49
C ASN A 204 -43.37 -24.10 -23.69
N ASP A 205 -43.36 -24.01 -22.36
CA ASP A 205 -44.10 -24.92 -21.47
C ASP A 205 -45.53 -24.41 -21.22
N PRO A 206 -46.58 -25.18 -21.54
CA PRO A 206 -47.97 -24.77 -21.31
C PRO A 206 -48.35 -24.66 -19.83
N GLU A 207 -47.58 -25.22 -18.90
CA GLU A 207 -47.86 -25.13 -17.46
C GLU A 207 -47.33 -23.84 -16.80
N VAL A 208 -46.47 -23.09 -17.49
CA VAL A 208 -45.74 -21.94 -16.91
C VAL A 208 -46.13 -20.63 -17.61
N ASP A 209 -46.80 -19.75 -16.87
CA ASP A 209 -47.24 -18.45 -17.36
C ASP A 209 -46.22 -17.35 -16.98
N LEU A 210 -45.41 -16.92 -17.96
CA LEU A 210 -44.41 -15.86 -17.80
C LEU A 210 -44.95 -14.43 -18.04
N SER A 211 -46.23 -14.28 -18.38
CA SER A 211 -46.86 -12.98 -18.68
C SER A 211 -46.97 -12.05 -17.48
N GLY A 212 -46.88 -12.59 -16.26
CA GLY A 212 -47.04 -11.86 -15.01
C GLY A 212 -48.50 -11.59 -14.61
N GLU A 213 -49.46 -12.12 -15.37
CA GLU A 213 -50.89 -12.05 -15.06
C GLU A 213 -51.34 -13.38 -14.43
N GLY A 214 -51.55 -13.39 -13.10
CA GLY A 214 -52.03 -14.58 -12.38
C GLY A 214 -50.94 -15.47 -11.77
N PRO A 215 -51.27 -16.71 -11.37
CA PRO A 215 -50.31 -17.69 -10.83
C PRO A 215 -49.30 -18.11 -11.91
N THR A 216 -48.01 -18.15 -11.57
CA THR A 216 -46.93 -18.47 -12.53
C THR A 216 -46.86 -19.94 -12.92
N TYR A 217 -47.45 -20.84 -12.15
CA TYR A 217 -47.42 -22.29 -12.39
C TYR A 217 -48.82 -22.86 -12.22
N ASN A 218 -49.36 -23.40 -13.31
CA ASN A 218 -50.68 -24.02 -13.38
C ASN A 218 -50.48 -25.50 -13.75
N PRO A 219 -50.49 -26.40 -12.75
CA PRO A 219 -50.24 -27.83 -13.00
C PRO A 219 -51.31 -28.39 -13.94
N SER A 220 -50.88 -29.12 -14.97
CA SER A 220 -51.82 -29.89 -15.78
C SER A 220 -52.33 -31.08 -14.95
N ASP A 221 -53.65 -31.24 -14.85
CA ASP A 221 -54.23 -32.45 -14.26
C ASP A 221 -53.95 -33.60 -15.24
N PHE A 222 -52.89 -34.35 -14.95
CA PHE A 222 -52.51 -35.55 -15.67
C PHE A 222 -53.53 -36.66 -15.35
N VAL A 223 -54.74 -36.53 -15.88
CA VAL A 223 -55.69 -37.64 -15.93
C VAL A 223 -55.17 -38.57 -17.01
N GLU A 224 -54.63 -39.73 -16.60
CA GLU A 224 -54.34 -40.84 -17.50
C GLU A 224 -55.64 -41.19 -18.23
N GLU A 225 -55.82 -40.64 -19.44
CA GLU A 225 -56.92 -41.02 -20.31
C GLU A 225 -56.63 -42.46 -20.74
N TYR A 226 -57.21 -43.41 -20.00
CA TYR A 226 -57.19 -44.82 -20.35
C TYR A 226 -57.87 -44.97 -21.71
N VAL A 227 -57.07 -45.03 -22.77
CA VAL A 227 -57.52 -45.41 -24.10
C VAL A 227 -57.64 -46.94 -24.10
N PRO A 228 -58.86 -47.52 -24.14
CA PRO A 228 -59.01 -48.97 -24.20
C PRO A 228 -58.36 -49.50 -25.49
N GLU A 229 -57.63 -50.61 -25.40
CA GLU A 229 -56.86 -51.25 -26.49
C GLU A 229 -57.73 -51.84 -27.64
N GLU A 230 -58.99 -51.44 -27.75
CA GLU A 230 -59.90 -51.93 -28.78
C GLU A 230 -59.96 -50.96 -29.96
N GLU A 231 -58.92 -50.97 -30.81
CA GLU A 231 -59.01 -50.89 -32.28
C GLU A 231 -57.61 -50.83 -32.93
N VAL A 232 -56.74 -51.81 -32.64
CA VAL A 232 -55.65 -52.16 -33.58
C VAL A 232 -56.24 -53.11 -34.63
N SER A 233 -57.01 -52.55 -35.58
CA SER A 233 -57.44 -53.30 -36.76
C SER A 233 -56.26 -53.41 -37.74
N LEU A 234 -55.86 -54.64 -38.03
CA LEU A 234 -54.89 -55.00 -39.08
C LEU A 234 -55.42 -54.58 -40.46
N GLY A 235 -55.09 -53.35 -40.87
CA GLY A 235 -55.22 -52.87 -42.24
C GLY A 235 -53.89 -52.98 -42.97
N SER A 236 -53.73 -54.05 -43.76
CA SER A 236 -52.61 -54.23 -44.69
C SER A 236 -52.63 -53.16 -45.79
N ASP A 237 -51.57 -52.36 -45.89
CA ASP A 237 -51.15 -51.79 -47.17
C ASP A 237 -49.63 -51.61 -47.18
N VAL A 238 -48.96 -52.60 -47.77
CA VAL A 238 -47.55 -52.53 -48.16
C VAL A 238 -47.47 -51.81 -49.51
N LYS A 239 -46.74 -50.69 -49.57
CA LYS A 239 -46.06 -50.22 -50.78
C LYS A 239 -44.64 -49.76 -50.44
N PRO A 240 -43.67 -49.96 -51.35
CA PRO A 240 -42.31 -50.31 -50.98
C PRO A 240 -41.35 -49.11 -50.88
N GLU A 241 -40.28 -49.38 -50.14
CA GLU A 241 -39.05 -48.65 -49.90
C GLU A 241 -38.67 -47.59 -50.96
N GLN A 242 -38.48 -46.35 -50.50
CA GLN A 242 -37.66 -45.34 -51.17
C GLN A 242 -36.48 -45.02 -50.25
N ASP A 243 -35.29 -45.38 -50.71
CA ASP A 243 -34.01 -45.02 -50.13
C ASP A 243 -33.90 -43.49 -49.96
N ILE A 244 -33.71 -43.03 -48.72
CA ILE A 244 -33.26 -41.66 -48.42
C ILE A 244 -31.80 -41.74 -47.92
N PRO A 245 -30.85 -41.06 -48.57
CA PRO A 245 -29.42 -41.18 -48.28
C PRO A 245 -29.01 -40.77 -46.85
N LEU A 246 -28.13 -41.58 -46.26
CA LEU A 246 -27.35 -41.26 -45.05
C LEU A 246 -26.48 -40.01 -45.29
N GLU A 247 -26.72 -38.95 -44.52
CA GLU A 247 -25.77 -37.84 -44.40
C GLU A 247 -24.50 -38.30 -43.65
N PRO A 248 -23.30 -37.88 -44.07
CA PRO A 248 -22.04 -38.44 -43.60
C PRO A 248 -21.68 -37.98 -42.18
N GLU A 249 -21.12 -38.92 -41.41
CA GLU A 249 -20.50 -38.73 -40.11
C GLU A 249 -19.54 -37.52 -40.09
N VAL A 250 -19.81 -36.59 -39.17
CA VAL A 250 -18.91 -35.48 -38.84
C VAL A 250 -17.66 -36.06 -38.17
N LYS A 251 -16.54 -36.08 -38.90
CA LYS A 251 -15.21 -36.40 -38.34
C LYS A 251 -14.86 -35.44 -37.19
N PRO A 252 -14.28 -35.94 -36.09
CA PRO A 252 -13.76 -35.07 -35.04
C PRO A 252 -12.51 -34.31 -35.55
N GLU A 253 -12.55 -32.99 -35.45
CA GLU A 253 -11.41 -32.11 -35.73
C GLU A 253 -10.27 -32.39 -34.73
N GLN A 254 -9.11 -32.76 -35.28
CA GLN A 254 -7.87 -32.84 -34.53
C GLN A 254 -7.41 -31.42 -34.18
N ARG A 255 -7.50 -31.05 -32.89
CA ARG A 255 -6.79 -29.89 -32.36
C ARG A 255 -5.29 -30.15 -32.49
N SER A 256 -4.64 -29.40 -33.37
CA SER A 256 -3.18 -29.30 -33.43
C SER A 256 -2.66 -28.62 -32.17
N SER A 257 -1.81 -29.33 -31.44
CA SER A 257 -0.98 -28.76 -30.37
C SER A 257 0.08 -27.84 -31.00
N PRO A 258 0.37 -26.67 -30.42
CA PRO A 258 1.50 -25.86 -30.86
C PRO A 258 2.81 -26.49 -30.36
N THR A 259 3.74 -26.69 -31.29
CA THR A 259 5.14 -27.07 -31.05
C THR A 259 5.83 -26.04 -30.15
N LEU A 260 6.50 -26.51 -29.10
CA LEU A 260 7.68 -25.88 -28.51
C LEU A 260 8.92 -26.64 -28.96
#